data_AF-A0A077Z2H3-F1
#
_entry.id   AF-A0A077Z2H3-F1
#
_cell.length_a   1.000
_cell.length_b   1.000
_cell.length_c   1.000
_cell.angle_alpha   90.00
_cell.angle_beta   90.00
_cell.angle_gamma   90.00
#
_symmetry.space_group_name_H-M   'P 1'
#
loop_
_entity.id
_entity.type
_entity.pdbx_description
1 polymer ?
#
loop_
_entity_poly.entity_id
_entity_poly.type
_entity_poly.pdbx_seq_one_letter_code
_entity_poly.pdbx_strand_id
1 'polypeptide(L)'
;MSKTAQEFTVGVVQVSALGNQDSNLSSVALQIVEAARLDANVVVLPEYFTCPRGFNDIREYAEPLDGSGRTFSLISSLAQSLGIYIIAGTVPEMENGAYYNTCCLFNRNGDLVGKYRKKYRLNVLGEFLPNETQVAFDVNEPVIFRTEFVDIGIGTGNDIHLPQLALAYAAADSAEETIGCSTIISPWGDCLKSTKDKNEVICEKFCMPDLGAKCKKMHTHIGEQAIGYI
;
A
#
# COMPACT_ATOMS: atom_id res chain seq x y z
N MET A 1 -14.28 7.14 -24.63
CA MET A 1 -14.85 5.77 -24.62
C MET A 1 -14.94 5.38 -23.15
N SER A 2 -16.14 5.41 -22.56
CA SER A 2 -16.34 5.09 -21.14
C SER A 2 -15.77 3.72 -20.80
N LYS A 3 -14.79 3.63 -19.88
CA LYS A 3 -14.31 2.34 -19.33
C LYS A 3 -15.51 1.64 -18.69
N THR A 4 -15.97 0.53 -19.25
CA THR A 4 -16.93 -0.35 -18.56
C THR A 4 -16.21 -0.96 -17.37
N ALA A 5 -16.70 -0.71 -16.16
CA ALA A 5 -16.08 -1.20 -14.94
C ALA A 5 -16.05 -2.74 -14.94
N GLN A 6 -14.86 -3.32 -15.05
CA GLN A 6 -14.64 -4.76 -14.87
C GLN A 6 -14.62 -5.08 -13.37
N GLU A 7 -15.31 -6.15 -12.97
CA GLU A 7 -15.21 -6.66 -11.61
C GLU A 7 -13.80 -7.18 -11.34
N PHE A 8 -13.28 -6.95 -10.13
CA PHE A 8 -11.95 -7.38 -9.74
C PHE A 8 -11.90 -7.72 -8.24
N THR A 9 -10.87 -8.47 -7.86
CA THR A 9 -10.63 -8.92 -6.48
C THR A 9 -9.38 -8.24 -5.93
N VAL A 10 -9.45 -7.79 -4.68
CA VAL A 10 -8.32 -7.22 -3.95
C VAL A 10 -7.85 -8.19 -2.86
N GLY A 11 -6.56 -8.54 -2.88
CA GLY A 11 -5.90 -9.27 -1.82
C GLY A 11 -5.19 -8.31 -0.87
N VAL A 12 -5.41 -8.46 0.44
CA VAL A 12 -4.71 -7.66 1.46
C VAL A 12 -3.78 -8.57 2.25
N VAL A 13 -2.48 -8.31 2.15
CA VAL A 13 -1.42 -9.07 2.82
C VAL A 13 -1.23 -8.57 4.24
N GLN A 14 -1.05 -9.48 5.19
CA GLN A 14 -0.79 -9.14 6.59
C GLN A 14 0.44 -9.87 7.10
N VAL A 15 1.47 -9.11 7.46
CA VAL A 15 2.77 -9.64 7.86
C VAL A 15 3.07 -9.16 9.26
N SER A 16 3.36 -10.10 10.16
CA SER A 16 4.02 -9.79 11.42
C SER A 16 5.49 -9.56 11.12
N ALA A 17 5.89 -8.29 10.97
CA ALA A 17 7.28 -7.92 10.70
C ALA A 17 8.19 -8.12 11.94
N LEU A 18 8.10 -9.27 12.60
CA LEU A 18 8.84 -9.63 13.82
C LEU A 18 10.23 -10.16 13.51
N GLY A 19 10.48 -10.55 12.26
CA GLY A 19 11.75 -11.10 11.82
C GLY A 19 12.68 -10.06 11.21
N ASN A 20 13.75 -10.57 10.58
CA ASN A 20 14.63 -9.76 9.74
C ASN A 20 13.99 -9.51 8.36
N GLN A 21 14.59 -8.60 7.56
CA GLN A 21 14.09 -8.26 6.23
C GLN A 21 13.87 -9.49 5.34
N ASP A 22 14.79 -10.47 5.34
CA ASP A 22 14.69 -11.66 4.48
C ASP A 22 13.48 -12.54 4.82
N SER A 23 13.22 -12.75 6.12
CA SER A 23 12.05 -13.49 6.59
C SER A 23 10.74 -12.76 6.27
N ASN A 24 10.73 -11.43 6.38
CA ASN A 24 9.57 -10.62 6.02
C ASN A 24 9.28 -10.70 4.52
N LEU A 25 10.30 -10.52 3.66
CA LEU A 25 10.19 -10.63 2.21
C LEU A 25 9.70 -12.03 1.78
N SER A 26 10.21 -13.08 2.41
CA SER A 26 9.78 -14.46 2.14
C SER A 26 8.31 -14.68 2.50
N SER A 27 7.88 -14.19 3.67
CA SER A 27 6.47 -14.27 4.11
C SER A 27 5.54 -13.51 3.16
N VAL A 28 5.93 -12.30 2.77
CA VAL A 28 5.20 -11.46 1.82
C VAL A 28 5.05 -12.15 0.48
N ALA A 29 6.13 -12.72 -0.06
CA ALA A 29 6.08 -13.43 -1.35
C ALA A 29 5.08 -14.59 -1.32
N LEU A 30 5.08 -15.40 -0.26
CA LEU A 30 4.11 -16.49 -0.10
C LEU A 30 2.67 -15.98 -0.04
N GLN A 31 2.42 -14.89 0.69
CA GLN A 31 1.08 -14.32 0.79
C GLN A 31 0.60 -13.68 -0.52
N ILE A 32 1.50 -13.07 -1.30
CA ILE A 32 1.17 -12.55 -2.63
C ILE A 32 0.77 -13.69 -3.57
N VAL A 33 1.55 -14.77 -3.61
CA VAL A 33 1.26 -15.95 -4.43
C VAL A 33 -0.10 -16.55 -4.05
N GLU A 34 -0.38 -16.65 -2.75
CA GLU A 34 -1.65 -17.18 -2.28
C GLU A 34 -2.84 -16.25 -2.60
N ALA A 35 -2.67 -14.94 -2.47
CA ALA A 35 -3.69 -13.97 -2.89
C ALA A 35 -3.99 -14.11 -4.39
N ALA A 36 -2.97 -14.26 -5.24
CA ALA A 36 -3.16 -14.50 -6.67
C ALA A 36 -3.86 -15.83 -6.95
N ARG A 37 -3.55 -16.89 -6.18
CA ARG A 37 -4.24 -18.19 -6.25
C ARG A 37 -5.73 -18.09 -5.90
N LEU A 38 -6.11 -17.10 -5.09
CA LEU A 38 -7.49 -16.76 -4.73
C LEU A 38 -8.11 -15.69 -5.65
N ASP A 39 -7.62 -15.61 -6.89
CA ASP A 39 -8.09 -14.72 -7.96
C ASP A 39 -7.92 -13.21 -7.68
N ALA A 40 -7.01 -12.80 -6.79
CA ALA A 40 -6.70 -11.39 -6.60
C ALA A 40 -6.10 -10.78 -7.87
N ASN A 41 -6.63 -9.63 -8.31
CA ASN A 41 -6.10 -8.87 -9.44
C ASN A 41 -5.20 -7.71 -8.98
N VAL A 42 -5.44 -7.22 -7.77
CA VAL A 42 -4.63 -6.20 -7.09
C VAL A 42 -4.28 -6.73 -5.71
N VAL A 43 -2.99 -6.72 -5.35
CA VAL A 43 -2.52 -7.09 -4.02
C VAL A 43 -1.93 -5.87 -3.30
N VAL A 44 -2.29 -5.70 -2.04
CA VAL A 44 -1.87 -4.56 -1.22
C VAL A 44 -1.01 -5.05 -0.05
N LEU A 45 0.18 -4.48 0.10
CA LEU A 45 1.11 -4.80 1.20
C LEU A 45 1.03 -3.78 2.36
N PRO A 46 1.47 -4.13 3.58
CA PRO A 46 1.52 -3.20 4.72
C PRO A 46 2.64 -2.13 4.64
N GLU A 47 2.53 -1.09 5.47
CA GLU A 47 3.50 -0.03 5.69
C GLU A 47 4.73 -0.66 6.34
N TYR A 48 5.92 -0.36 5.83
CA TYR A 48 7.18 -0.89 6.35
C TYR A 48 7.24 -2.41 6.47
N PHE A 49 6.57 -3.14 5.58
CA PHE A 49 6.56 -4.61 5.63
C PHE A 49 7.96 -5.23 5.54
N THR A 50 8.94 -4.50 4.98
CA THR A 50 10.33 -4.93 4.89
C THR A 50 11.09 -4.77 6.21
N CYS A 51 10.70 -3.82 7.05
CA CYS A 51 11.46 -3.45 8.23
C CYS A 51 11.05 -4.28 9.45
N PRO A 52 12.02 -4.76 10.27
CA PRO A 52 11.71 -5.35 11.57
C PRO A 52 10.93 -4.38 12.46
N ARG A 53 10.05 -4.92 13.30
CA ARG A 53 9.27 -4.15 14.26
C ARG A 53 10.22 -3.41 15.20
N GLY A 54 10.03 -2.09 15.33
CA GLY A 54 10.87 -1.24 16.17
C GLY A 54 12.17 -0.82 15.52
N PHE A 55 12.32 -0.96 14.20
CA PHE A 55 13.39 -0.27 13.48
C PHE A 55 13.33 1.24 13.78
N ASN A 56 14.50 1.83 14.02
CA ASN A 56 14.62 3.24 14.40
C ASN A 56 15.24 4.10 13.29
N ASP A 57 15.83 3.46 12.29
CA ASP A 57 16.49 4.13 11.19
C ASP A 57 16.07 3.54 9.85
N ILE A 58 15.36 4.34 9.06
CA ILE A 58 14.88 3.98 7.73
C ILE A 58 16.05 3.69 6.77
N ARG A 59 17.21 4.31 7.00
CA ARG A 59 18.40 4.20 6.15
C ARG A 59 18.96 2.78 6.09
N GLU A 60 18.76 1.99 7.14
CA GLU A 60 19.20 0.59 7.23
C GLU A 60 18.51 -0.31 6.21
N TYR A 61 17.30 0.06 5.78
CA TYR A 61 16.44 -0.76 4.92
C TYR A 61 16.09 -0.06 3.61
N ALA A 62 16.68 1.12 3.36
CA ALA A 62 16.37 1.95 2.21
C ALA A 62 16.98 1.40 0.92
N GLU A 63 16.14 1.27 -0.10
CA GLU A 63 16.53 0.76 -1.42
C GLU A 63 16.23 1.81 -2.51
N PRO A 64 17.05 1.92 -3.57
CA PRO A 64 16.72 2.73 -4.73
C PRO A 64 15.59 2.10 -5.55
N LEU A 65 14.83 2.92 -6.27
CA LEU A 65 13.73 2.47 -7.15
C LEU A 65 14.17 2.08 -8.56
N ASP A 66 15.47 1.99 -8.81
CA ASP A 66 16.03 1.59 -10.12
C ASP A 66 15.98 0.07 -10.37
N GLY A 67 15.37 -0.69 -9.46
CA GLY A 67 15.25 -2.15 -9.53
C GLY A 67 16.47 -2.91 -9.04
N SER A 68 17.53 -2.24 -8.58
CA SER A 68 18.71 -2.88 -7.99
C SER A 68 18.47 -3.41 -6.56
N GLY A 69 17.44 -2.88 -5.89
CA GLY A 69 17.00 -3.32 -4.57
C GLY A 69 16.29 -4.68 -4.58
N ARG A 70 16.58 -5.51 -3.56
CA ARG A 70 15.99 -6.85 -3.43
C ARG A 70 14.47 -6.81 -3.28
N THR A 71 13.95 -5.81 -2.57
CA THR A 71 12.51 -5.66 -2.33
C THR A 71 11.79 -5.36 -3.64
N PHE A 72 12.22 -4.32 -4.36
CA PHE A 72 11.55 -3.91 -5.60
C PHE A 72 11.71 -4.93 -6.73
N SER A 73 12.88 -5.58 -6.83
CA SER A 73 13.12 -6.68 -7.76
C SER A 73 12.20 -7.88 -7.50
N LEU A 74 12.01 -8.26 -6.23
CA LEU A 74 11.09 -9.33 -5.83
C LEU A 74 9.64 -8.98 -6.19
N ILE A 75 9.18 -7.78 -5.84
CA ILE A 75 7.80 -7.34 -6.11
C ILE A 75 7.54 -7.25 -7.62
N SER A 76 8.46 -6.67 -8.38
CA SER A 76 8.39 -6.63 -9.85
C SER A 76 8.25 -8.03 -10.44
N SER A 77 9.09 -8.97 -10.01
CA SER A 77 9.06 -10.37 -10.49
C SER A 77 7.76 -11.09 -10.12
N LEU A 78 7.23 -10.86 -8.92
CA LEU A 78 5.95 -11.44 -8.49
C LEU A 78 4.77 -10.86 -9.28
N ALA A 79 4.73 -9.54 -9.48
CA ALA A 79 3.69 -8.89 -10.26
C ALA A 79 3.67 -9.41 -11.71
N GLN A 80 4.85 -9.55 -12.33
CA GLN A 80 5.00 -10.10 -13.67
C GLN A 80 4.58 -11.58 -13.76
N SER A 81 5.12 -12.42 -12.88
CA SER A 81 4.90 -13.88 -12.94
C SER A 81 3.46 -14.29 -12.63
N LEU A 82 2.78 -13.55 -11.76
CA LEU A 82 1.38 -13.79 -11.39
C LEU A 82 0.40 -12.99 -12.27
N GLY A 83 0.90 -12.04 -13.05
CA GLY A 83 0.09 -11.18 -13.92
C GLY A 83 -0.89 -10.31 -13.16
N ILE A 84 -0.50 -9.75 -12.02
CA ILE A 84 -1.36 -8.94 -11.12
C ILE A 84 -0.76 -7.54 -10.88
N TYR A 85 -1.57 -6.62 -10.37
CA TYR A 85 -1.04 -5.39 -9.79
C TYR A 85 -0.59 -5.62 -8.35
N ILE A 86 0.50 -4.97 -7.95
CA ILE A 86 0.94 -4.96 -6.56
C ILE A 86 1.14 -3.52 -6.10
N ILE A 87 0.37 -3.11 -5.09
CA ILE A 87 0.59 -1.91 -4.29
C ILE A 87 1.54 -2.32 -3.17
N ALA A 88 2.82 -1.96 -3.32
CA ALA A 88 3.93 -2.41 -2.49
C ALA A 88 3.98 -1.71 -1.12
N GLY A 89 2.83 -1.56 -0.47
CA GLY A 89 2.70 -1.01 0.88
C GLY A 89 3.51 0.26 1.02
N THR A 90 4.33 0.38 2.06
CA THR A 90 5.45 1.30 1.96
C THR A 90 6.78 0.65 2.24
N VAL A 91 7.79 1.12 1.53
CA VAL A 91 9.17 0.69 1.65
C VAL A 91 10.05 1.92 1.83
N PRO A 92 11.08 1.83 2.68
CA PRO A 92 12.20 2.78 2.68
C PRO A 92 12.79 2.98 1.28
N GLU A 93 12.64 4.16 0.69
CA GLU A 93 13.26 4.56 -0.58
C GLU A 93 14.50 5.41 -0.30
N MET A 94 15.57 5.21 -1.08
CA MET A 94 16.71 6.12 -1.11
C MET A 94 16.86 6.74 -2.50
N GLU A 95 16.96 8.07 -2.57
CA GLU A 95 17.20 8.81 -3.82
C GLU A 95 18.09 10.02 -3.52
N ASN A 96 19.24 10.13 -4.21
CA ASN A 96 20.15 11.28 -4.11
C ASN A 96 20.56 11.68 -2.67
N GLY A 97 20.73 10.70 -1.78
CA GLY A 97 21.08 10.92 -0.37
C GLY A 97 19.92 11.31 0.54
N ALA A 98 18.71 11.42 0.00
CA ALA A 98 17.46 11.57 0.74
C ALA A 98 16.77 10.20 0.92
N TYR A 99 15.94 10.10 1.96
CA TYR A 99 15.29 8.86 2.36
C TYR A 99 13.80 9.09 2.52
N TYR A 100 12.96 8.26 1.91
CA TYR A 100 11.52 8.49 1.87
C TYR A 100 10.75 7.24 2.31
N ASN A 101 9.56 7.44 2.86
CA ASN A 101 8.59 6.38 3.07
C ASN A 101 7.67 6.30 1.85
N THR A 102 7.87 5.29 1.01
CA THR A 102 7.34 5.30 -0.35
C THR A 102 6.45 4.11 -0.64
N CYS A 103 5.24 4.39 -1.11
CA CYS A 103 4.33 3.43 -1.69
C CYS A 103 4.51 3.39 -3.22
N CYS A 104 4.59 2.18 -3.77
CA CYS A 104 4.80 1.96 -5.20
C CYS A 104 3.69 1.11 -5.79
N LEU A 105 3.32 1.37 -7.05
CA LEU A 105 2.45 0.50 -7.84
C LEU A 105 3.28 -0.22 -8.90
N PHE A 106 3.20 -1.54 -8.90
CA PHE A 106 3.71 -2.40 -9.97
C PHE A 106 2.56 -2.91 -10.82
N ASN A 107 2.70 -2.82 -12.14
CA ASN A 107 1.71 -3.36 -13.09
C ASN A 107 1.90 -4.87 -13.33
N ARG A 108 1.03 -5.46 -14.14
CA ARG A 108 1.06 -6.89 -14.50
C ARG A 108 2.31 -7.34 -15.27
N ASN A 109 3.08 -6.41 -15.83
CA ASN A 109 4.32 -6.72 -16.53
C ASN A 109 5.53 -6.64 -15.59
N GLY A 110 5.33 -6.24 -14.33
CA GLY A 110 6.39 -5.99 -13.36
C GLY A 110 6.97 -4.58 -13.41
N ASP A 111 6.38 -3.66 -14.18
CA ASP A 111 6.88 -2.29 -14.29
C ASP A 111 6.40 -1.44 -13.10
N LEU A 112 7.29 -0.59 -12.57
CA LEU A 112 6.91 0.47 -11.64
C LEU A 112 6.14 1.56 -12.39
N VAL A 113 4.84 1.68 -12.14
CA VAL A 113 3.94 2.62 -12.83
C VAL A 113 3.38 3.73 -11.94
N GLY A 114 3.64 3.68 -10.64
CA GLY A 114 3.17 4.69 -9.69
C GLY A 114 4.07 4.78 -8.46
N LYS A 115 4.22 6.00 -7.94
CA LYS A 115 5.02 6.32 -6.74
C LYS A 115 4.33 7.37 -5.90
N TYR A 116 4.12 7.08 -4.62
CA TYR A 116 3.62 8.01 -3.61
C TYR A 116 4.60 8.05 -2.43
N ARG A 117 5.19 9.21 -2.18
CA ARG A 117 5.97 9.46 -0.96
C ARG A 117 5.04 9.99 0.12
N LYS A 118 5.07 9.36 1.31
CA LYS A 118 4.30 9.78 2.48
C LYS A 118 4.53 11.26 2.77
N LYS A 119 3.45 11.96 3.07
CA LYS A 119 3.47 13.42 3.20
C LYS A 119 3.61 13.85 4.65
N TYR A 120 2.96 13.12 5.55
CA TYR A 120 2.93 13.41 6.98
C TYR A 120 3.22 12.15 7.79
N ARG A 121 4.46 12.05 8.30
CA ARG A 121 4.83 11.08 9.32
C ARG A 121 5.23 11.81 10.58
N LEU A 122 4.25 12.00 11.46
CA LEU A 122 4.45 12.57 12.77
C LEU A 122 4.61 11.46 13.81
N ASN A 123 5.53 11.64 14.76
CA ASN A 123 5.58 10.89 15.99
C ASN A 123 4.35 11.22 16.86
N VAL A 124 4.23 10.57 18.01
CA VAL A 124 3.11 10.80 18.94
C VAL A 124 3.02 12.24 19.47
N LEU A 125 4.11 13.03 19.34
CA LEU A 125 4.19 14.43 19.73
C LEU A 125 3.84 15.39 18.58
N GLY A 126 3.54 14.89 17.39
CA GLY A 126 3.28 15.73 16.22
C GLY A 126 4.56 16.21 15.52
N GLU A 127 5.72 15.61 15.79
CA GLU A 127 7.00 15.96 15.18
C GLU A 127 7.39 14.97 14.10
N PHE A 128 8.06 15.42 13.05
CA PHE A 128 8.57 14.50 12.03
C PHE A 128 9.61 13.55 12.60
N LEU A 129 9.53 12.28 12.23
CA LEU A 129 10.54 11.31 12.65
C LEU A 129 11.91 11.63 12.04
N PRO A 130 13.00 11.45 12.80
CA PRO A 130 14.34 11.67 12.29
C PRO A 130 14.67 10.69 11.15
N ASN A 131 15.56 11.11 10.25
CA ASN A 131 16.10 10.32 9.13
C ASN A 131 15.13 10.06 7.96
N GLU A 132 13.90 10.57 7.98
CA GLU A 132 12.97 10.56 6.83
C GLU A 132 12.86 11.97 6.23
N THR A 133 13.05 12.08 4.92
CA THR A 133 12.91 13.31 4.15
C THR A 133 11.44 13.63 3.96
N GLN A 134 11.06 14.83 4.40
CA GLN A 134 9.68 15.31 4.32
C GLN A 134 9.31 15.66 2.88
N VAL A 135 8.06 15.36 2.53
CA VAL A 135 7.50 15.70 1.23
C VAL A 135 6.23 16.51 1.46
N ALA A 136 6.20 17.75 0.95
CA ALA A 136 5.00 18.57 1.00
C ALA A 136 3.86 17.91 0.20
N PHE A 137 2.65 18.02 0.72
CA PHE A 137 1.45 17.65 0.00
C PHE A 137 0.98 18.83 -0.87
N ASP A 138 0.78 18.59 -2.16
CA ASP A 138 0.12 19.53 -3.07
C ASP A 138 -1.27 19.00 -3.39
N VAL A 139 -2.29 19.74 -2.95
CA VAL A 139 -3.71 19.42 -3.18
C VAL A 139 -4.10 19.45 -4.66
N ASN A 140 -3.34 20.16 -5.49
CA ASN A 140 -3.61 20.31 -6.92
C ASN A 140 -2.98 19.18 -7.74
N GLU A 141 -2.09 18.40 -7.14
CA GLU A 141 -1.37 17.30 -7.80
C GLU A 141 -1.44 16.00 -6.97
N PRO A 142 -2.66 15.47 -6.71
CA PRO A 142 -2.80 14.19 -6.02
C PRO A 142 -2.21 13.05 -6.85
N VAL A 143 -1.54 12.11 -6.19
CA VAL A 143 -0.97 10.93 -6.86
C VAL A 143 -2.03 9.84 -6.98
N ILE A 144 -2.42 9.54 -8.21
CA ILE A 144 -3.41 8.50 -8.51
C ILE A 144 -2.72 7.29 -9.15
N PHE A 145 -2.92 6.13 -8.54
CA PHE A 145 -2.50 4.84 -9.06
C PHE A 145 -3.57 4.30 -10.00
N ARG A 146 -3.29 4.35 -11.30
CA ARG A 146 -4.27 3.97 -12.34
C ARG A 146 -4.14 2.50 -12.71
N THR A 147 -5.27 1.81 -12.79
CA THR A 147 -5.37 0.44 -13.31
C THR A 147 -6.45 0.38 -14.41
N GLU A 148 -6.59 -0.76 -15.10
CA GLU A 148 -7.75 -0.98 -15.97
C GLU A 148 -9.08 -1.11 -15.20
N PHE A 149 -9.02 -1.38 -13.89
CA PHE A 149 -10.18 -1.63 -13.05
C PHE A 149 -10.74 -0.35 -12.41
N VAL A 150 -9.84 0.41 -11.77
CA VAL A 150 -10.17 1.58 -10.96
C VAL A 150 -8.94 2.48 -10.82
N ASP A 151 -9.18 3.75 -10.55
CA ASP A 151 -8.17 4.71 -10.14
C ASP A 151 -8.10 4.75 -8.60
N ILE A 152 -6.89 4.63 -8.05
CA ILE A 152 -6.67 4.39 -6.62
C ILE A 152 -5.93 5.58 -6.02
N GLY A 153 -6.49 6.17 -4.96
CA GLY A 153 -5.82 7.20 -4.17
C GLY A 153 -4.95 6.57 -3.09
N ILE A 154 -3.83 7.20 -2.79
CA ILE A 154 -2.88 6.70 -1.80
C ILE A 154 -2.78 7.66 -0.62
N GLY A 155 -2.89 7.12 0.59
CA GLY A 155 -2.67 7.85 1.83
C GLY A 155 -2.17 6.88 2.88
N THR A 156 -0.96 7.09 3.39
CA THR A 156 -0.29 6.12 4.25
C THR A 156 -0.23 6.59 5.70
N GLY A 157 -0.65 5.73 6.64
CA GLY A 157 -0.67 6.06 8.07
C GLY A 157 -1.41 7.37 8.35
N ASN A 158 -0.74 8.34 8.96
CA ASN A 158 -1.35 9.62 9.35
C ASN A 158 -1.87 10.47 8.18
N ASP A 159 -1.45 10.21 6.94
CA ASP A 159 -1.92 10.96 5.77
C ASP A 159 -3.44 10.88 5.61
N ILE A 160 -4.06 9.76 6.01
CA ILE A 160 -5.53 9.58 5.90
C ILE A 160 -6.32 10.52 6.81
N HIS A 161 -5.67 11.11 7.81
CA HIS A 161 -6.29 12.06 8.71
C HIS A 161 -6.24 13.50 8.17
N LEU A 162 -5.61 13.73 7.02
CA LEU A 162 -5.56 15.02 6.35
C LEU A 162 -6.82 15.19 5.49
N PRO A 163 -7.77 16.06 5.88
CA PRO A 163 -8.99 16.26 5.07
C PRO A 163 -8.66 16.78 3.67
N GLN A 164 -7.56 17.53 3.52
CA GLN A 164 -7.09 18.02 2.24
C GLN A 164 -6.74 16.90 1.25
N LEU A 165 -6.26 15.76 1.74
CA LEU A 165 -5.94 14.60 0.89
C LEU A 165 -7.21 13.99 0.30
N ALA A 166 -8.22 13.77 1.14
CA ALA A 166 -9.52 13.26 0.70
C ALA A 166 -10.21 14.21 -0.29
N LEU A 167 -10.15 15.52 -0.03
CA LEU A 167 -10.70 16.54 -0.93
C LEU A 167 -9.97 16.59 -2.28
N ALA A 168 -8.64 16.48 -2.29
CA ALA A 168 -7.84 16.45 -3.52
C ALA A 168 -8.21 15.25 -4.40
N TYR A 169 -8.36 14.06 -3.81
CA TYR A 169 -8.78 12.87 -4.54
C TYR A 169 -10.21 12.98 -5.08
N ALA A 170 -11.14 13.56 -4.30
CA ALA A 170 -12.51 13.81 -4.76
C ALA A 170 -12.57 14.84 -5.90
N ALA A 171 -11.70 15.86 -5.88
CA ALA A 171 -11.62 16.86 -6.94
C ALA A 171 -11.01 16.28 -8.24
N ALA A 172 -9.97 15.45 -8.12
CA ALA A 172 -9.32 14.82 -9.27
C ALA A 172 -10.23 13.84 -10.01
N ASP A 173 -11.13 13.18 -9.28
CA ASP A 173 -12.16 12.30 -9.86
C ASP A 173 -13.08 13.04 -10.84
N SER A 174 -13.39 14.31 -10.56
CA SER A 174 -14.29 15.11 -11.39
C SER A 174 -13.69 15.61 -12.71
N ALA A 175 -12.38 15.47 -12.92
CA ALA A 175 -11.67 16.13 -14.02
C ALA A 175 -11.44 15.26 -15.27
N GLU A 176 -11.56 13.93 -15.18
CA GLU A 176 -11.28 13.00 -16.28
C GLU A 176 -12.41 11.95 -16.39
N GLU A 177 -12.67 11.37 -17.57
CA GLU A 177 -13.62 10.25 -17.80
C GLU A 177 -13.13 8.94 -17.13
N THR A 178 -12.72 9.03 -15.87
CA THR A 178 -12.12 7.99 -15.05
C THR A 178 -13.07 7.63 -13.93
N ILE A 179 -13.09 6.36 -13.59
CA ILE A 179 -13.85 5.87 -12.46
C ILE A 179 -13.09 6.34 -11.23
N GLY A 180 -13.64 7.32 -10.53
CA GLY A 180 -13.66 7.36 -9.07
C GLY A 180 -12.35 7.05 -8.41
N CYS A 181 -11.56 8.05 -7.99
CA CYS A 181 -10.62 7.81 -6.89
C CYS A 181 -11.44 7.51 -5.62
N SER A 182 -11.88 6.27 -5.51
CA SER A 182 -12.96 5.80 -4.63
C SER A 182 -12.42 5.11 -3.39
N THR A 183 -11.09 5.03 -3.25
CA THR A 183 -10.43 4.33 -2.16
C THR A 183 -9.11 5.00 -1.82
N ILE A 184 -8.93 5.29 -0.55
CA ILE A 184 -7.62 5.57 0.04
C ILE A 184 -7.14 4.27 0.67
N ILE A 185 -6.07 3.71 0.13
CA ILE A 185 -5.43 2.55 0.75
C ILE A 185 -4.43 3.04 1.78
N SER A 186 -4.72 2.76 3.06
CA SER A 186 -3.77 2.93 4.15
C SER A 186 -3.16 1.58 4.52
N PRO A 187 -1.89 1.35 4.20
CA PRO A 187 -1.24 0.09 4.55
C PRO A 187 -0.88 -0.01 6.06
N TRP A 188 -1.64 0.60 6.97
CA TRP A 188 -1.32 0.59 8.41
C TRP A 188 -1.73 -0.72 9.11
N GLY A 189 -0.75 -1.45 9.64
CA GLY A 189 -0.95 -2.77 10.27
C GLY A 189 -1.48 -2.77 11.71
N ASP A 190 -1.51 -1.62 12.40
CA ASP A 190 -1.89 -1.57 13.84
C ASP A 190 -3.39 -1.39 14.11
N CYS A 191 -4.26 -1.33 13.08
CA CYS A 191 -5.72 -1.26 13.27
C CYS A 191 -6.37 -2.55 13.85
N LEU A 192 -5.63 -3.65 14.01
CA LEU A 192 -6.19 -4.93 14.48
C LEU A 192 -6.01 -5.23 15.97
N LYS A 193 -5.29 -4.39 16.74
CA LYS A 193 -5.11 -4.64 18.18
C LYS A 193 -6.32 -4.27 19.05
N SER A 194 -7.36 -3.62 18.50
CA SER A 194 -8.59 -3.29 19.26
C SER A 194 -9.87 -3.97 18.77
N THR A 195 -9.80 -4.88 17.79
CA THR A 195 -10.98 -5.56 17.25
C THR A 195 -10.74 -7.07 17.21
N LYS A 196 -10.71 -7.70 18.40
CA LYS A 196 -10.74 -9.17 18.54
C LYS A 196 -12.06 -9.79 18.07
N ASP A 197 -13.08 -8.96 17.86
CA ASP A 197 -14.31 -9.32 17.18
C ASP A 197 -14.38 -8.56 15.86
N LYS A 198 -14.67 -9.31 14.79
CA LYS A 198 -14.94 -8.90 13.40
C LYS A 198 -13.74 -8.88 12.45
N ASN A 199 -13.86 -9.68 11.40
CA ASN A 199 -13.13 -9.61 10.13
C ASN A 199 -13.43 -8.29 9.34
N GLU A 200 -13.67 -7.17 10.04
CA GLU A 200 -13.81 -5.85 9.43
C GLU A 200 -12.40 -5.28 9.24
N VAL A 201 -11.79 -5.53 8.07
CA VAL A 201 -10.73 -4.64 7.59
C VAL A 201 -11.35 -3.26 7.53
N ILE A 202 -10.78 -2.31 8.27
CA ILE A 202 -11.19 -0.90 8.29
C ILE A 202 -10.77 -0.27 6.94
N CYS A 203 -11.41 -0.71 5.86
CA CYS A 203 -11.63 0.07 4.63
C CYS A 203 -12.95 0.86 4.73
N GLU A 204 -13.79 0.58 5.74
CA GLU A 204 -15.18 1.03 5.79
C GLU A 204 -15.42 2.51 6.13
N LYS A 205 -14.39 3.30 6.51
CA LYS A 205 -14.61 4.72 6.84
C LYS A 205 -14.14 5.75 5.82
N PHE A 206 -13.44 5.33 4.77
CA PHE A 206 -13.05 6.21 3.65
C PHE A 206 -13.43 5.67 2.26
N CYS A 207 -14.05 4.49 2.16
CA CYS A 207 -14.72 4.06 0.94
C CYS A 207 -16.09 4.74 0.83
N MET A 208 -16.20 5.68 -0.11
CA MET A 208 -17.51 6.07 -0.63
C MET A 208 -18.21 4.81 -1.19
N PRO A 209 -19.56 4.73 -1.13
CA PRO A 209 -20.36 3.52 -1.38
C PRO A 209 -20.11 2.75 -2.69
N ASP A 210 -19.33 3.28 -3.63
CA ASP A 210 -19.16 2.75 -4.98
C ASP A 210 -18.13 1.60 -5.12
N LEU A 211 -17.17 1.46 -4.20
CA LEU A 211 -16.22 0.33 -4.27
C LEU A 211 -16.85 -1.00 -3.84
N GLY A 212 -17.78 -0.94 -2.88
CA GLY A 212 -18.55 -2.10 -2.42
C GLY A 212 -19.43 -2.71 -3.52
N ALA A 213 -19.74 -1.95 -4.58
CA ALA A 213 -20.51 -2.45 -5.72
C ALA A 213 -19.66 -3.21 -6.75
N LYS A 214 -18.33 -3.03 -6.78
CA LYS A 214 -17.43 -3.59 -7.83
C LYS A 214 -16.41 -4.60 -7.30
N CYS A 215 -15.99 -4.48 -6.04
CA CYS A 215 -15.11 -5.45 -5.40
C CYS A 215 -15.93 -6.66 -4.94
N LYS A 216 -15.83 -7.78 -5.66
CA LYS A 216 -16.63 -8.99 -5.38
C LYS A 216 -16.32 -9.60 -4.00
N LYS A 217 -15.04 -9.59 -3.62
CA LYS A 217 -14.53 -10.16 -2.38
C LYS A 217 -13.25 -9.45 -1.99
N MET A 218 -13.11 -9.14 -0.70
CA MET A 218 -11.83 -8.76 -0.12
C MET A 218 -11.33 -9.94 0.71
N HIS A 219 -10.24 -10.55 0.26
CA HIS A 219 -9.60 -11.63 1.01
C HIS A 219 -8.53 -11.01 1.92
N THR A 220 -8.73 -11.17 3.22
CA THR A 220 -7.70 -10.86 4.22
C THR A 220 -6.95 -12.15 4.49
N HIS A 221 -5.64 -12.18 4.26
CA HIS A 221 -4.84 -13.33 4.65
C HIS A 221 -4.02 -12.99 5.89
N ILE A 222 -4.39 -13.61 7.00
CA ILE A 222 -3.55 -13.71 8.19
C ILE A 222 -2.73 -15.00 7.99
N GLY A 223 -1.41 -14.89 7.86
CA GLY A 223 -0.56 -16.08 7.92
C GLY A 223 -0.68 -16.74 9.30
N GLU A 224 -1.09 -18.01 9.34
CA GLU A 224 -1.35 -18.82 10.56
C GLU A 224 -0.11 -19.10 11.45
N GLN A 225 0.96 -18.29 11.40
CA GLN A 225 2.16 -18.50 12.24
C GLN A 225 2.31 -17.52 13.42
N ALA A 226 1.25 -16.82 13.83
CA ALA A 226 1.28 -15.90 14.97
C ALA A 226 0.21 -16.22 16.04
N ILE A 227 0.20 -17.45 16.55
CA ILE A 227 -0.46 -17.81 17.81
C ILE A 227 0.62 -18.32 18.77
N GLY A 228 1.23 -17.37 19.50
CA GLY A 228 2.14 -17.62 20.62
C GLY A 228 1.84 -16.57 21.70
N TYR A 229 1.20 -17.04 22.77
CA TYR A 229 0.63 -16.29 23.89
C TYR A 229 1.65 -15.43 24.67
N ILE A 230 1.31 -14.16 24.94
CA ILE A 230 0.89 -13.67 26.28
C ILE A 230 -0.28 -12.71 26.07
#